data_AF-A0A660A6I6-F1
#
_entry.id   AF-A0A660A6I6-F1
#
_cell.length_a   1.000
_cell.length_b   1.000
_cell.length_c   1.000
_cell.angle_alpha   90.00
_cell.angle_beta   90.00
_cell.angle_gamma   90.00
#
_symmetry.space_group_name_H-M   'P 1'
#
loop_
_entity.id
_entity.type
_entity.pdbx_description
1 polymer ?
#
loop_
_entity_poly.entity_id
_entity_poly.type
_entity_poly.pdbx_seq_one_letter_code
_entity_poly.pdbx_strand_id
1 'polypeptide(L)'
;MAKDKEKQSDDKLVLTEWQKRNIEFLKKKKQQAEEEKKLKEKLLSDKKAQQQAQNASEAVELKTDEKTDSQEIESETTSKPKKPKKVRQPKEKSATQIAFQKSLPVLLGALLLMAVSIFMITPYSKKKEFSVRGNHQTNLDELIKASKVKASDYWLTLLTSPGQYERPILRTIPWVKSVHLSYQFPNHFLFNVIEFEIIAYAQVENGFQPILENGKRVDKVRASELPKSFLILNLKDEKAIQQLVKQLTTLPKKLVKNIKSVSLANSKTTADLLLIEMYDGNVVRVPQSQLTLKLPYYQKLKKNLENDSIVDMEVGIYTTTQEIENQPEVPLTPEQNAADKEGDKPGEHQEQTDNDSETPANQSSPQQAPPFPETVLEQAHG
;
A
#
# COMPACT_ATOMS: atom_id res chain seq x y z
N MET A 1 -67.49 -27.63 15.37
CA MET A 1 -67.12 -28.91 14.73
C MET A 1 -66.36 -28.55 13.47
N ALA A 2 -65.03 -28.62 13.41
CA ALA A 2 -64.10 -29.76 13.52
C ALA A 2 -63.74 -30.35 12.14
N LYS A 3 -62.42 -30.31 11.84
CA LYS A 3 -61.63 -31.08 10.86
C LYS A 3 -61.83 -30.77 9.36
N ASP A 4 -60.80 -30.64 8.52
CA ASP A 4 -59.46 -31.23 8.57
C ASP A 4 -58.33 -30.29 8.10
N LYS A 5 -57.23 -30.34 8.87
CA LYS A 5 -55.85 -30.06 8.47
C LYS A 5 -55.27 -31.35 7.88
N GLU A 6 -54.42 -31.24 6.86
CA GLU A 6 -53.10 -31.91 6.72
C GLU A 6 -52.73 -32.15 5.25
N LYS A 7 -51.78 -31.34 4.76
CA LYS A 7 -50.49 -31.82 4.22
C LYS A 7 -49.61 -30.62 3.88
N GLN A 8 -49.06 -30.01 4.92
CA GLN A 8 -47.79 -29.29 4.81
C GLN A 8 -46.72 -30.38 4.84
N SER A 9 -46.11 -30.64 3.69
CA SER A 9 -44.88 -31.41 3.61
C SER A 9 -43.77 -30.66 4.34
N ASP A 10 -43.24 -31.29 5.38
CA ASP A 10 -42.02 -30.94 6.10
C ASP A 10 -40.84 -30.78 5.14
N ASP A 11 -40.65 -29.58 4.60
CA ASP A 11 -39.37 -29.17 4.01
C ASP A 11 -38.46 -28.74 5.17
N LYS A 12 -37.81 -29.75 5.77
CA LYS A 12 -36.64 -29.53 6.63
C LYS A 12 -35.68 -28.66 5.82
N LEU A 13 -35.58 -27.39 6.17
CA LEU A 13 -34.63 -26.43 5.62
C LEU A 13 -33.22 -27.05 5.69
N VAL A 14 -32.78 -27.64 4.58
CA VAL A 14 -31.47 -28.26 4.47
C VAL A 14 -30.47 -27.11 4.44
N LEU A 15 -29.85 -26.82 5.59
CA LEU A 15 -28.77 -25.85 5.68
C LEU A 15 -27.74 -26.13 4.59
N THR A 16 -27.29 -25.08 3.89
CA THR A 16 -26.24 -25.20 2.88
C THR A 16 -24.96 -25.78 3.50
N GLU A 17 -24.20 -26.53 2.70
CA GLU A 17 -22.92 -27.11 3.13
C GLU A 17 -21.95 -26.06 3.70
N TRP A 18 -22.04 -24.83 3.22
CA TRP A 18 -21.28 -23.70 3.76
C TRP A 18 -21.76 -23.26 5.16
N GLN A 19 -23.07 -23.15 5.38
CA GLN A 19 -23.63 -22.81 6.69
C GLN A 19 -23.30 -23.90 7.73
N LYS A 20 -23.34 -25.17 7.36
CA LYS A 20 -22.92 -26.29 8.22
C LYS A 20 -21.45 -26.15 8.64
N ARG A 21 -20.55 -25.90 7.67
CA ARG A 21 -19.11 -25.69 7.95
C ARG A 21 -18.83 -24.45 8.78
N ASN A 22 -19.58 -23.37 8.59
CA ASN A 22 -19.41 -22.16 9.40
C ASN A 22 -19.84 -22.40 10.86
N ILE A 23 -20.96 -23.10 11.08
CA ILE A 23 -21.42 -23.46 12.43
C ILE A 23 -20.42 -24.41 13.10
N GLU A 24 -19.87 -25.37 12.35
CA GLU A 24 -18.83 -26.28 12.83
C GLU A 24 -17.54 -25.52 13.19
N PHE A 25 -17.12 -24.57 12.34
CA PHE A 25 -15.97 -23.71 12.58
C PHE A 25 -16.14 -22.88 13.86
N LEU A 26 -17.31 -22.28 14.07
CA LEU A 26 -17.61 -21.51 15.28
C LEU A 26 -17.64 -22.39 16.53
N LYS A 27 -18.21 -23.60 16.45
CA LYS A 27 -18.18 -24.58 17.55
C LYS A 27 -16.75 -25.01 17.88
N LYS A 28 -15.94 -25.31 16.87
CA LYS A 28 -14.53 -25.70 17.03
C LYS A 28 -13.71 -24.58 17.66
N LYS A 29 -13.91 -23.34 17.22
CA LYS A 29 -13.25 -22.17 17.80
C LYS A 29 -13.65 -21.94 19.26
N LYS A 30 -14.92 -22.17 19.61
CA LYS A 30 -15.40 -22.06 20.99
C LYS A 30 -14.83 -23.16 21.88
N GLN A 31 -14.74 -24.39 21.39
CA GLN A 31 -14.12 -25.51 22.10
C GLN A 31 -12.62 -25.26 22.34
N GLN A 32 -11.88 -24.81 21.33
CA GLN A 32 -10.46 -24.45 21.47
C GLN A 32 -10.24 -23.34 22.51
N ALA A 33 -11.09 -22.31 22.51
CA ALA A 33 -11.00 -21.24 23.50
C ALA A 33 -11.33 -21.73 24.94
N GLU A 34 -12.19 -22.73 25.09
CA GLU A 34 -12.51 -23.32 26.39
C GLU A 34 -11.39 -24.26 26.89
N GLU A 35 -10.77 -25.03 25.99
CA GLU A 35 -9.59 -25.85 26.29
C GLU A 35 -8.39 -24.99 26.67
N GLU A 36 -8.13 -23.89 25.96
CA GLU A 36 -7.07 -22.95 26.31
C GLU A 36 -7.31 -22.29 27.68
N LYS A 37 -8.57 -21.99 28.02
CA LYS A 37 -8.92 -21.48 29.36
C LYS A 37 -8.69 -22.53 30.44
N LYS A 38 -9.12 -23.78 30.22
CA LYS A 38 -8.88 -24.89 31.17
C LYS A 38 -7.39 -25.19 31.34
N LEU A 39 -6.60 -25.13 30.27
CA LEU A 39 -5.14 -25.27 30.32
C LEU A 39 -4.50 -24.14 31.13
N LYS A 40 -4.90 -22.89 30.91
CA LYS A 40 -4.40 -21.75 31.69
C LYS A 40 -4.78 -21.84 33.17
N GLU A 41 -6.00 -22.24 33.48
CA GLU A 41 -6.46 -22.42 34.86
C GLU A 41 -5.69 -23.54 35.56
N LYS A 42 -5.45 -24.67 34.88
CA LYS A 42 -4.66 -25.78 35.40
C LYS A 42 -3.18 -25.40 35.62
N LEU A 43 -2.58 -24.64 34.70
CA LEU A 43 -1.23 -24.11 34.87
C LEU A 43 -1.13 -23.14 36.05
N LEU A 44 -2.17 -22.34 36.28
CA LEU A 44 -2.23 -21.43 37.43
C LEU A 44 -2.41 -22.20 38.75
N SER A 45 -3.22 -23.26 38.76
CA SER A 45 -3.37 -24.12 39.95
C SER A 45 -2.10 -24.91 40.26
N ASP A 46 -1.41 -25.45 39.25
CA ASP A 46 -0.15 -26.19 39.44
C ASP A 46 0.96 -25.26 39.94
N LYS A 47 1.04 -24.04 39.40
CA LYS A 47 1.98 -23.02 39.87
C LYS A 47 1.70 -22.60 41.32
N LYS A 48 0.42 -22.49 41.69
CA LYS A 48 0.00 -22.18 43.06
C LYS A 48 0.31 -23.34 44.02
N ALA A 49 0.08 -24.59 43.60
CA ALA A 49 0.39 -25.78 44.38
C ALA A 49 1.91 -25.95 44.56
N GLN A 50 2.73 -25.69 43.53
CA GLN A 50 4.20 -25.67 43.63
C GLN A 50 4.70 -24.59 44.59
N GLN A 51 4.11 -23.39 44.55
CA GLN A 51 4.45 -22.34 45.53
C GLN A 51 4.05 -22.75 46.95
N GLN A 52 2.94 -23.45 47.14
CA GLN A 52 2.50 -23.90 48.47
C GLN A 52 3.35 -25.07 48.99
N ALA A 53 3.81 -25.97 48.11
CA ALA A 53 4.75 -27.03 48.45
C ALA A 53 6.14 -26.49 48.80
N GLN A 54 6.64 -25.45 48.10
CA GLN A 54 7.90 -24.79 48.43
C GLN A 54 7.86 -24.09 49.80
N ASN A 55 6.71 -23.51 50.19
CA ASN A 55 6.55 -22.90 51.51
C ASN A 55 6.36 -23.93 52.65
N ALA A 56 5.94 -25.16 52.34
CA ALA A 56 5.81 -26.25 53.33
C ALA A 56 7.12 -27.04 53.52
N SER A 57 7.95 -27.16 52.48
CA SER A 57 9.26 -27.80 52.57
C SER A 57 10.30 -26.97 53.36
N GLU A 58 10.11 -25.66 53.48
CA GLU A 58 10.96 -24.78 54.31
C GLU A 58 10.63 -24.87 55.82
N ALA A 59 9.56 -25.58 56.21
CA ALA A 59 9.13 -25.74 57.60
C ALA A 59 9.50 -27.08 58.26
N VAL A 60 10.20 -27.99 57.57
CA VAL A 60 10.53 -29.34 58.10
C VAL A 60 12.03 -29.61 58.24
N GLU A 61 12.92 -28.85 57.60
CA GLU A 61 14.38 -28.95 57.83
C GLU A 61 14.83 -27.95 58.90
N LEU A 62 14.54 -28.20 60.17
CA LEU A 62 15.29 -27.66 61.33
C LEU A 62 14.84 -28.37 62.62
N LYS A 63 15.24 -29.63 62.77
CA LYS A 63 15.34 -30.32 64.06
C LYS A 63 16.54 -31.26 64.05
N THR A 64 17.67 -30.83 64.61
CA THR A 64 18.73 -31.66 65.20
C THR A 64 19.60 -30.76 66.09
N ASP A 65 19.74 -31.19 67.35
CA ASP A 65 20.73 -30.89 68.41
C ASP A 65 20.72 -29.49 69.07
N GLU A 66 20.22 -29.40 70.32
CA GLU A 66 20.90 -29.52 71.64
C GLU A 66 21.61 -28.20 72.04
N LYS A 67 21.62 -27.71 73.28
CA LYS A 67 20.96 -27.97 74.57
C LYS A 67 21.46 -26.86 75.54
N THR A 68 20.84 -26.77 76.71
CA THR A 68 21.41 -26.30 78.00
C THR A 68 21.15 -24.83 78.32
N ASP A 69 20.70 -24.41 79.51
CA ASP A 69 20.04 -25.01 80.69
C ASP A 69 19.77 -23.84 81.65
N SER A 70 18.88 -24.08 82.64
CA SER A 70 18.71 -23.34 83.90
C SER A 70 18.00 -21.97 83.84
N GLN A 71 17.04 -21.60 84.69
CA GLN A 71 16.41 -22.22 85.88
C GLN A 71 15.14 -21.38 86.21
N GLU A 72 14.05 -22.07 86.57
CA GLU A 72 13.18 -21.88 87.76
C GLU A 72 12.90 -20.44 88.29
N ILE A 73 11.63 -19.99 88.46
CA ILE A 73 10.80 -20.19 89.68
C ILE A 73 9.33 -19.80 89.40
N GLU A 74 8.41 -20.52 90.07
CA GLU A 74 6.95 -20.34 90.14
C GLU A 74 6.44 -18.93 90.50
N SER A 75 5.25 -18.59 90.00
CA SER A 75 4.12 -18.15 90.86
C SER A 75 2.85 -17.94 90.04
N GLU A 76 1.77 -18.61 90.45
CA GLU A 76 0.40 -18.32 90.05
C GLU A 76 0.02 -16.86 90.33
N THR A 77 -0.82 -16.26 89.48
CA THR A 77 -2.13 -15.68 89.86
C THR A 77 -2.76 -14.89 88.71
N THR A 78 -3.96 -15.34 88.34
CA THR A 78 -5.16 -14.60 87.96
C THR A 78 -5.06 -13.08 87.74
N SER A 79 -5.50 -12.63 86.56
CA SER A 79 -6.45 -11.52 86.32
C SER A 79 -6.07 -10.62 85.12
N LYS A 80 -6.96 -10.59 84.12
CA LYS A 80 -7.02 -9.55 83.08
C LYS A 80 -7.34 -8.21 83.77
N PRO A 81 -6.78 -7.07 83.32
CA PRO A 81 -7.48 -6.33 82.24
C PRO A 81 -6.59 -5.56 81.25
N LYS A 82 -7.11 -5.48 80.02
CA LYS A 82 -6.91 -4.53 78.90
C LYS A 82 -5.71 -3.56 78.95
N LYS A 83 -4.82 -3.68 77.93
CA LYS A 83 -3.89 -2.64 77.47
C LYS A 83 -3.85 -2.56 75.92
N PRO A 84 -3.47 -1.41 75.33
CA PRO A 84 -3.94 -0.93 74.02
C PRO A 84 -3.22 -1.54 72.81
N LYS A 85 -3.84 -1.38 71.63
CA LYS A 85 -3.31 -1.76 70.30
C LYS A 85 -1.85 -1.35 70.14
N LYS A 86 -0.94 -2.32 70.12
CA LYS A 86 0.45 -2.16 69.66
C LYS A 86 0.41 -1.96 68.14
N VAL A 87 0.88 -0.80 67.68
CA VAL A 87 1.19 -0.54 66.27
C VAL A 87 2.16 -1.62 65.80
N ARG A 88 1.75 -2.41 64.80
CA ARG A 88 2.64 -3.36 64.14
C ARG A 88 3.65 -2.56 63.34
N GLN A 89 4.89 -2.48 63.80
CA GLN A 89 5.96 -1.95 62.96
C GLN A 89 6.11 -2.85 61.72
N PRO A 90 6.40 -2.29 60.53
CA PRO A 90 6.68 -3.09 59.36
C PRO A 90 7.84 -4.01 59.69
N LYS A 91 7.70 -5.33 59.49
CA LYS A 91 8.84 -6.23 59.52
C LYS A 91 9.82 -5.72 58.47
N GLU A 92 10.90 -5.07 58.90
CA GLU A 92 12.01 -4.74 58.01
C GLU A 92 12.44 -6.06 57.37
N LYS A 93 12.32 -6.13 56.04
CA LYS A 93 12.81 -7.27 55.28
C LYS A 93 14.28 -7.44 55.69
N SER A 94 14.68 -8.65 56.10
CA SER A 94 16.05 -8.95 56.51
C SER A 94 17.04 -8.35 55.52
N ALA A 95 18.14 -7.76 56.01
CA ALA A 95 19.18 -7.16 55.17
C ALA A 95 19.63 -8.11 54.03
N THR A 96 19.60 -9.42 54.26
CA THR A 96 19.85 -10.47 53.26
C THR A 96 18.78 -10.58 52.16
N GLN A 97 17.50 -10.39 52.46
CA GLN A 97 16.42 -10.40 51.45
C GLN A 97 16.44 -9.14 50.57
N ILE A 98 16.79 -7.99 51.15
CA ILE A 98 16.98 -6.75 50.38
C ILE A 98 18.23 -6.84 49.50
N ALA A 99 19.31 -7.43 50.01
CA ALA A 99 20.53 -7.68 49.24
C ALA A 99 20.28 -8.64 48.06
N PHE A 100 19.50 -9.71 48.26
CA PHE A 100 19.12 -10.65 47.19
C PHE A 100 18.23 -10.00 46.13
N GLN A 101 17.27 -9.15 46.53
CA GLN A 101 16.43 -8.41 45.58
C GLN A 101 17.24 -7.38 44.76
N LYS A 102 18.28 -6.79 45.36
CA LYS A 102 19.20 -5.87 44.68
C LYS A 102 20.20 -6.60 43.76
N SER A 103 20.59 -7.83 44.08
CA SER A 103 21.50 -8.64 43.25
C SER A 103 20.78 -9.41 42.15
N LEU A 104 19.49 -9.70 42.30
CA LEU A 104 18.65 -10.37 41.30
C LEU A 104 18.74 -9.76 39.88
N PRO A 105 18.66 -8.43 39.66
CA PRO A 105 18.83 -7.86 38.32
C PRO A 105 20.24 -8.06 37.75
N VAL A 106 21.28 -8.03 38.59
CA VAL A 106 22.67 -8.27 38.18
C VAL A 106 22.86 -9.74 37.79
N LEU A 107 22.30 -10.67 38.58
CA LEU A 107 22.34 -12.09 38.30
C LEU A 107 21.56 -12.44 37.02
N LEU A 108 20.37 -11.85 36.81
CA LEU A 108 19.60 -11.98 35.56
C LEU A 108 20.37 -11.41 34.36
N GLY A 109 21.02 -10.24 34.52
CA GLY A 109 21.86 -9.65 33.49
C GLY A 109 23.04 -10.54 33.12
N ALA A 110 23.74 -11.12 34.11
CA ALA A 110 24.84 -12.05 33.91
C ALA A 110 24.38 -13.35 33.22
N LEU A 111 23.23 -13.90 33.62
CA LEU A 111 22.65 -15.08 33.00
C LEU A 111 22.24 -14.82 31.55
N LEU A 112 21.66 -13.65 31.26
CA LEU A 112 21.32 -13.23 29.89
C LEU A 112 22.58 -13.10 29.02
N LEU A 113 23.63 -12.44 29.53
CA LEU A 113 24.91 -12.31 28.83
C LEU A 113 25.54 -13.67 28.54
N MET A 114 25.50 -14.59 29.52
CA MET A 114 26.00 -15.96 29.33
C MET A 114 25.19 -16.70 28.25
N ALA A 115 23.85 -16.61 28.27
CA ALA A 115 23.00 -17.23 27.26
C ALA A 115 23.27 -16.67 25.84
N VAL A 116 23.44 -15.34 25.71
CA VAL A 116 23.79 -14.70 24.43
C VAL A 116 25.17 -15.16 23.94
N SER A 117 26.16 -15.28 24.84
CA SER A 117 27.50 -15.76 24.49
C SER A 117 27.47 -17.20 23.97
N ILE A 118 26.77 -18.10 24.66
CA ILE A 118 26.60 -19.50 24.22
C ILE A 118 25.90 -19.54 22.86
N PHE A 119 24.84 -18.74 22.67
CA PHE A 119 24.15 -18.64 21.39
C PHE A 119 25.09 -18.19 20.26
N MET A 120 25.93 -17.17 20.51
CA MET A 120 26.90 -16.68 19.51
C MET A 120 27.97 -17.71 19.14
N ILE A 121 28.42 -18.56 20.07
CA ILE A 121 29.41 -19.62 19.83
C ILE A 121 28.77 -20.82 19.09
N THR A 122 27.49 -21.08 19.33
CA THR A 122 26.77 -22.22 18.74
C THR A 122 26.56 -22.01 17.23
N PRO A 123 26.68 -23.06 16.39
CA PRO A 123 26.41 -22.96 14.94
C PRO A 123 25.00 -22.51 14.60
N TYR A 124 24.06 -22.55 15.56
CA TYR A 124 22.70 -22.08 15.42
C TYR A 124 22.62 -20.58 15.09
N SER A 125 23.51 -19.74 15.65
CA SER A 125 23.59 -18.30 15.33
C SER A 125 24.04 -18.01 13.88
N LYS A 126 24.64 -19.00 13.20
CA LYS A 126 25.06 -18.88 11.78
C LYS A 126 23.98 -19.36 10.81
N LYS A 127 23.01 -20.15 11.27
CA LYS A 127 21.87 -20.58 10.45
C LYS A 127 20.94 -19.38 10.27
N LYS A 128 20.64 -19.05 9.02
CA LYS A 128 19.71 -18.00 8.64
C LYS A 128 18.58 -18.65 7.87
N GLU A 129 17.36 -18.45 8.31
CA GLU A 129 16.19 -18.87 7.56
C GLU A 129 15.65 -17.67 6.80
N PHE A 130 15.52 -17.81 5.48
CA PHE A 130 14.99 -16.76 4.63
C PHE A 130 13.56 -17.10 4.22
N SER A 131 12.71 -16.09 4.29
CA SER A 131 11.33 -16.15 3.79
C SER A 131 11.11 -14.96 2.87
N VAL A 132 10.19 -15.11 1.91
CA VAL A 132 9.79 -14.03 1.01
C VAL A 132 8.29 -13.76 1.18
N ARG A 133 7.92 -12.50 1.12
CA ARG A 133 6.52 -12.04 1.11
C ARG A 133 6.33 -11.00 0.02
N GLY A 134 5.21 -11.13 -0.70
CA GLY A 134 4.85 -10.19 -1.78
C GLY A 134 5.45 -10.54 -3.14
N ASN A 135 6.07 -11.72 -3.28
CA ASN A 135 6.53 -12.21 -4.56
C ASN A 135 5.39 -12.83 -5.37
N HIS A 136 5.37 -12.55 -6.68
CA HIS A 136 4.48 -13.18 -7.65
C HIS A 136 5.28 -13.84 -8.76
N GLN A 137 6.23 -13.12 -9.34
CA GLN A 137 7.12 -13.60 -10.40
C GLN A 137 8.52 -13.97 -9.87
N THR A 138 8.94 -13.39 -8.76
CA THR A 138 10.28 -13.63 -8.20
C THR A 138 10.32 -14.84 -7.26
N ASN A 139 11.43 -15.59 -7.30
CA ASN A 139 11.67 -16.73 -6.38
C ASN A 139 12.61 -16.32 -5.23
N LEU A 140 12.44 -16.95 -4.07
CA LEU A 140 13.31 -16.82 -2.91
C LEU A 140 14.78 -17.14 -3.25
N ASP A 141 15.04 -18.20 -4.01
CA ASP A 141 16.41 -18.59 -4.38
C ASP A 141 17.10 -17.52 -5.23
N GLU A 142 16.34 -16.89 -6.12
CA GLU A 142 16.82 -15.80 -6.96
C GLU A 142 17.14 -14.55 -6.12
N LEU A 143 16.27 -14.22 -5.15
CA LEU A 143 16.49 -13.12 -4.22
C LEU A 143 17.72 -13.36 -3.33
N ILE A 144 17.90 -14.57 -2.80
CA ILE A 144 19.08 -14.92 -1.99
C ILE A 144 20.34 -14.81 -2.84
N LYS A 145 20.34 -15.37 -4.06
CA LYS A 145 21.48 -15.29 -4.97
C LYS A 145 21.81 -13.85 -5.37
N ALA A 146 20.79 -13.05 -5.69
CA ALA A 146 20.95 -11.65 -6.06
C ALA A 146 21.42 -10.78 -4.88
N SER A 147 20.99 -11.08 -3.65
CA SER A 147 21.38 -10.38 -2.42
C SER A 147 22.87 -10.54 -2.07
N LYS A 148 23.54 -11.55 -2.64
CA LYS A 148 24.93 -11.93 -2.35
C LYS A 148 25.21 -12.21 -0.87
N VAL A 149 24.17 -12.54 -0.08
CA VAL A 149 24.35 -12.96 1.30
C VAL A 149 25.14 -14.26 1.33
N LYS A 150 26.25 -14.27 2.07
CA LYS A 150 27.03 -15.49 2.28
C LYS A 150 26.52 -16.26 3.49
N ALA A 151 26.65 -17.58 3.45
CA ALA A 151 26.38 -18.43 4.61
C ALA A 151 27.23 -18.03 5.84
N SER A 152 28.44 -17.51 5.60
CA SER A 152 29.38 -17.04 6.63
C SER A 152 29.02 -15.69 7.27
N ASP A 153 28.13 -14.90 6.67
CA ASP A 153 27.81 -13.57 7.19
C ASP A 153 27.13 -13.68 8.56
N TYR A 154 27.32 -12.71 9.45
CA TYR A 154 26.66 -12.73 10.75
C TYR A 154 25.23 -12.19 10.65
N TRP A 155 24.29 -12.71 11.43
CA TRP A 155 22.91 -12.21 11.46
C TRP A 155 22.84 -10.70 11.80
N LEU A 156 23.77 -10.21 12.61
CA LEU A 156 23.85 -8.81 13.00
C LEU A 156 24.18 -7.88 11.81
N THR A 157 24.97 -8.33 10.82
CA THR A 157 25.30 -7.49 9.65
C THR A 157 24.10 -7.30 8.74
N LEU A 158 23.22 -8.31 8.65
CA LEU A 158 21.95 -8.21 7.95
C LEU A 158 21.01 -7.21 8.63
N LEU A 159 21.07 -7.11 9.96
CA LEU A 159 20.25 -6.18 10.74
C LEU A 159 20.76 -4.73 10.68
N THR A 160 22.09 -4.53 10.78
CA THR A 160 22.68 -3.18 10.83
C THR A 160 22.86 -2.54 9.46
N SER A 161 22.94 -3.33 8.39
CA SER A 161 23.18 -2.84 7.02
C SER A 161 22.32 -3.56 5.97
N PRO A 162 20.99 -3.53 6.08
CA PRO A 162 20.09 -4.20 5.13
C PRO A 162 20.28 -3.70 3.69
N GLY A 163 20.56 -2.40 3.52
CA GLY A 163 20.75 -1.78 2.21
C GLY A 163 21.91 -2.36 1.37
N GLN A 164 22.92 -2.99 2.00
CA GLN A 164 24.00 -3.66 1.26
C GLN A 164 23.50 -4.91 0.52
N TYR A 165 22.45 -5.55 1.03
CA TYR A 165 21.84 -6.75 0.48
C TYR A 165 20.64 -6.44 -0.42
N GLU A 166 19.92 -5.35 -0.14
CA GLU A 166 18.78 -4.87 -0.95
C GLU A 166 19.21 -4.27 -2.30
N ARG A 167 20.29 -3.47 -2.34
CA ARG A 167 20.76 -2.80 -3.56
C ARG A 167 21.12 -3.76 -4.70
N PRO A 168 21.88 -4.85 -4.46
CA PRO A 168 22.17 -5.85 -5.50
C PRO A 168 20.92 -6.50 -6.10
N ILE A 169 19.88 -6.73 -5.28
CA ILE A 169 18.61 -7.31 -5.73
C ILE A 169 17.95 -6.38 -6.76
N LEU A 170 17.80 -5.10 -6.44
CA LEU A 170 17.18 -4.08 -7.31
C LEU A 170 17.89 -3.91 -8.67
N ARG A 171 19.20 -4.20 -8.71
CA ARG A 171 19.99 -4.10 -9.94
C ARG A 171 19.90 -5.36 -10.81
N THR A 172 19.79 -6.52 -10.17
CA THR A 172 19.88 -7.82 -10.86
C THR A 172 18.52 -8.30 -11.34
N ILE A 173 17.47 -8.12 -10.54
CA ILE A 173 16.14 -8.65 -10.83
C ILE A 173 15.24 -7.52 -11.36
N PRO A 174 14.82 -7.55 -12.64
CA PRO A 174 14.06 -6.46 -13.24
C PRO A 174 12.65 -6.29 -12.68
N TRP A 175 12.07 -7.37 -12.13
CA TRP A 175 10.74 -7.40 -11.54
C TRP A 175 10.63 -6.67 -10.20
N VAL A 176 11.73 -6.46 -9.47
CA VAL A 176 11.69 -5.91 -8.10
C VAL A 176 11.66 -4.37 -8.14
N LYS A 177 10.57 -3.79 -7.62
CA LYS A 177 10.40 -2.34 -7.41
C LYS A 177 11.06 -1.87 -6.14
N SER A 178 10.80 -2.57 -5.04
CA SER A 178 11.46 -2.36 -3.77
C SER A 178 11.59 -3.68 -3.03
N VAL A 179 12.63 -3.78 -2.21
CA VAL A 179 12.84 -4.92 -1.33
C VAL A 179 13.25 -4.38 0.03
N HIS A 180 12.62 -4.91 1.07
CA HIS A 180 12.97 -4.59 2.45
C HIS A 180 13.28 -5.86 3.25
N LEU A 181 14.48 -5.91 3.79
CA LEU A 181 14.94 -7.02 4.63
C LEU A 181 14.56 -6.75 6.08
N SER A 182 13.61 -7.52 6.61
CA SER A 182 13.15 -7.43 7.99
C SER A 182 13.64 -8.63 8.81
N TYR A 183 14.11 -8.36 10.02
CA TYR A 183 14.54 -9.41 10.95
C TYR A 183 13.36 -9.90 11.81
N GLN A 184 13.20 -11.21 11.89
CA GLN A 184 12.23 -11.91 12.73
C GLN A 184 12.96 -12.83 13.69
N PHE A 185 12.84 -12.54 14.99
CA PHE A 185 13.48 -13.36 16.00
C PHE A 185 12.79 -14.74 16.08
N PRO A 186 13.54 -15.85 16.21
CA PRO A 186 15.01 -15.97 16.16
C PRO A 186 15.53 -16.33 14.77
N ASN A 187 16.60 -15.70 14.28
CA ASN A 187 17.33 -16.09 13.06
C ASN A 187 16.53 -16.15 11.73
N HIS A 188 15.31 -15.62 11.69
CA HIS A 188 14.52 -15.53 10.47
C HIS A 188 14.70 -14.15 9.82
N PHE A 189 14.83 -14.15 8.51
CA PHE A 189 14.97 -12.95 7.69
C PHE A 189 13.89 -12.95 6.61
N LEU A 190 13.05 -11.93 6.63
CA LEU A 190 11.94 -11.79 5.71
C LEU A 190 12.30 -10.75 4.64
N PHE A 191 12.33 -11.19 3.38
CA PHE A 191 12.32 -10.29 2.23
C PHE A 191 10.89 -9.84 1.94
N ASN A 192 10.57 -8.59 2.25
CA ASN A 192 9.34 -7.96 1.80
C ASN A 192 9.59 -7.37 0.42
N VAL A 193 9.05 -8.01 -0.61
CA VAL A 193 9.25 -7.63 -2.01
C VAL A 193 7.99 -6.95 -2.51
N ILE A 194 8.19 -5.81 -3.18
CA ILE A 194 7.17 -5.18 -4.02
C ILE A 194 7.66 -5.31 -5.45
N GLU A 195 6.86 -5.96 -6.30
CA GLU A 195 7.17 -6.15 -7.71
C GLU A 195 6.58 -5.00 -8.55
N PHE A 196 7.16 -4.76 -9.73
CA PHE A 196 6.58 -3.87 -10.73
C PHE A 196 5.38 -4.53 -11.41
N GLU A 197 4.30 -3.77 -11.58
CA GLU A 197 3.17 -4.21 -12.39
C GLU A 197 3.53 -4.18 -13.89
N ILE A 198 2.89 -5.03 -14.68
CA ILE A 198 2.96 -4.99 -16.14
C ILE A 198 1.99 -3.89 -16.62
N ILE A 199 2.53 -2.90 -17.33
CA ILE A 199 1.73 -1.79 -17.88
C ILE A 199 1.36 -2.05 -19.34
N ALA A 200 2.24 -2.69 -20.09
CA ALA A 200 2.09 -2.85 -21.53
C ALA A 200 2.78 -4.12 -22.04
N TYR A 201 2.53 -4.44 -23.31
CA TYR A 201 3.19 -5.52 -24.05
C TYR A 201 3.70 -5.00 -25.39
N ALA A 202 4.89 -5.42 -25.80
CA ALA A 202 5.38 -5.24 -27.16
C ALA A 202 5.15 -6.52 -27.96
N GLN A 203 4.64 -6.39 -29.18
CA GLN A 203 4.47 -7.53 -30.08
C GLN A 203 5.82 -7.92 -30.67
N VAL A 204 6.16 -9.21 -30.62
CA VAL A 204 7.37 -9.79 -31.21
C VAL A 204 6.99 -11.02 -32.04
N GLU A 205 7.87 -11.44 -32.96
CA GLU A 205 7.57 -12.52 -33.94
C GLU A 205 7.01 -13.80 -33.31
N ASN A 206 7.40 -14.13 -32.08
CA ASN A 206 7.00 -15.36 -31.40
C ASN A 206 6.42 -15.10 -30.00
N GLY A 207 5.55 -14.09 -29.86
CA GLY A 207 4.79 -13.83 -28.64
C GLY A 207 4.71 -12.37 -28.26
N PHE A 208 4.61 -12.12 -26.96
CA PHE A 208 4.49 -10.78 -26.40
C PHE A 208 5.56 -10.55 -25.37
N GLN A 209 6.19 -9.38 -25.39
CA GLN A 209 7.17 -9.00 -24.40
C GLN A 209 6.56 -8.03 -23.39
N PRO A 210 6.36 -8.42 -22.12
CA PRO A 210 5.80 -7.53 -21.11
C PRO A 210 6.75 -6.35 -20.83
N ILE A 211 6.15 -5.20 -20.58
CA ILE A 211 6.83 -3.95 -20.22
C ILE A 211 6.33 -3.54 -18.83
N LEU A 212 7.27 -3.45 -17.89
CA LEU A 212 7.02 -3.12 -16.50
C LEU A 212 6.81 -1.63 -16.29
N GLU A 213 6.28 -1.21 -15.13
CA GLU A 213 6.15 0.20 -14.72
C GLU A 213 7.45 1.02 -14.83
N ASN A 214 8.61 0.39 -14.71
CA ASN A 214 9.92 1.05 -14.88
C ASN A 214 10.35 1.20 -16.35
N GLY A 215 9.50 0.75 -17.29
CA GLY A 215 9.75 0.76 -18.74
C GLY A 215 10.73 -0.31 -19.22
N LYS A 216 11.18 -1.24 -18.35
CA LYS A 216 12.00 -2.38 -18.76
C LYS A 216 11.15 -3.46 -19.38
N ARG A 217 11.70 -4.09 -20.42
CA ARG A 217 11.17 -5.30 -21.03
C ARG A 217 11.68 -6.53 -20.29
N VAL A 218 10.82 -7.51 -20.08
CA VAL A 218 11.16 -8.81 -19.45
C VAL A 218 11.05 -9.95 -20.46
N ASP A 219 11.19 -11.18 -20.01
CA ASP A 219 11.11 -12.36 -20.87
C ASP A 219 9.74 -12.48 -21.57
N LYS A 220 9.77 -13.07 -22.77
CA LYS A 220 8.60 -13.20 -23.63
C LYS A 220 7.58 -14.16 -23.01
N VAL A 221 6.31 -13.79 -23.12
CA VAL A 221 5.16 -14.61 -22.71
C VAL A 221 4.35 -15.03 -23.93
N ARG A 222 3.64 -16.14 -23.80
CA ARG A 222 2.73 -16.62 -24.86
C ARG A 222 1.43 -15.83 -24.87
N ALA A 223 0.73 -15.85 -26.00
CA ALA A 223 -0.59 -15.23 -26.11
C ALA A 223 -1.60 -15.78 -25.08
N SER A 224 -1.49 -17.05 -24.69
CA SER A 224 -2.35 -17.69 -23.69
C SER A 224 -2.16 -17.15 -22.26
N GLU A 225 -1.05 -16.49 -21.98
CA GLU A 225 -0.72 -15.93 -20.66
C GLU A 225 -1.14 -14.45 -20.55
N LEU A 226 -1.67 -13.87 -21.63
CA LEU A 226 -2.13 -12.48 -21.64
C LEU A 226 -3.46 -12.32 -20.87
N PRO A 227 -3.63 -11.18 -20.17
CA PRO A 227 -4.91 -10.85 -19.56
C PRO A 227 -5.96 -10.50 -20.64
N LYS A 228 -7.24 -10.50 -20.25
CA LYS A 228 -8.38 -10.17 -21.15
C LYS A 228 -8.27 -8.79 -21.80
N SER A 229 -7.67 -7.83 -21.10
CA SER A 229 -7.42 -6.48 -21.58
C SER A 229 -5.96 -6.14 -21.29
N PHE A 230 -5.26 -5.70 -22.33
CA PHE A 230 -3.84 -5.35 -22.30
C PHE A 230 -3.56 -4.19 -23.25
N LEU A 231 -2.48 -3.46 -22.99
CA LEU A 231 -2.05 -2.35 -23.82
C LEU A 231 -0.88 -2.80 -24.69
N ILE A 232 -0.95 -2.57 -26.01
CA ILE A 232 0.13 -2.88 -26.94
C ILE A 232 0.94 -1.60 -27.23
N LEU A 233 2.25 -1.63 -27.02
CA LEU A 233 3.16 -0.56 -27.41
C LEU A 233 3.92 -0.92 -28.68
N ASN A 234 3.59 -0.23 -29.77
CA ASN A 234 4.22 -0.39 -31.08
C ASN A 234 5.28 0.70 -31.29
N LEU A 235 6.24 0.78 -30.38
CA LEU A 235 7.33 1.76 -30.38
C LEU A 235 8.68 1.05 -30.49
N LYS A 236 9.58 1.59 -31.31
CA LYS A 236 10.92 1.05 -31.50
C LYS A 236 11.92 1.60 -30.48
N ASP A 237 11.83 2.90 -30.17
CA ASP A 237 12.76 3.57 -29.26
C ASP A 237 12.45 3.25 -27.79
N GLU A 238 13.45 2.70 -27.09
CA GLU A 238 13.35 2.36 -25.67
C GLU A 238 13.22 3.57 -24.75
N LYS A 239 13.85 4.71 -25.09
CA LYS A 239 13.73 5.93 -24.27
C LYS A 239 12.32 6.49 -24.36
N ALA A 240 11.76 6.53 -25.57
CA ALA A 240 10.39 6.95 -25.80
C ALA A 240 9.40 6.05 -25.04
N ILE A 241 9.62 4.73 -25.02
CA ILE A 241 8.82 3.79 -24.23
C ILE A 241 8.91 4.07 -22.74
N GLN A 242 10.11 4.25 -22.19
CA GLN A 242 10.28 4.53 -20.76
C GLN A 242 9.56 5.82 -20.35
N GLN A 243 9.67 6.87 -21.17
CA GLN A 243 8.95 8.12 -20.95
C GLN A 243 7.44 7.93 -21.03
N LEU A 244 6.94 7.23 -22.05
CA LEU A 244 5.53 6.95 -22.24
C LEU A 244 4.96 6.15 -21.07
N VAL A 245 5.62 5.07 -20.67
CA VAL A 245 5.19 4.24 -19.53
C VAL A 245 5.15 5.07 -18.26
N LYS A 246 6.16 5.91 -18.00
CA LYS A 246 6.16 6.81 -16.86
C LYS A 246 4.95 7.76 -16.90
N GLN A 247 4.63 8.34 -18.05
CA GLN A 247 3.45 9.19 -18.20
C GLN A 247 2.15 8.40 -18.00
N LEU A 248 2.03 7.20 -18.57
CA LEU A 248 0.87 6.32 -18.38
C LEU A 248 0.66 5.96 -16.90
N THR A 249 1.71 5.73 -16.12
CA THR A 249 1.58 5.42 -14.68
C THR A 249 1.04 6.60 -13.85
N THR A 250 1.17 7.84 -14.34
CA THR A 250 0.59 9.03 -13.68
C THR A 250 -0.89 9.23 -14.00
N LEU A 251 -1.38 8.59 -15.07
CA LEU A 251 -2.75 8.74 -15.52
C LEU A 251 -3.72 7.88 -14.68
N PRO A 252 -5.03 8.22 -14.67
CA PRO A 252 -6.02 7.40 -14.00
C PRO A 252 -6.02 5.96 -14.53
N LYS A 253 -5.91 4.96 -13.65
CA LYS A 253 -5.86 3.53 -14.03
C LYS A 253 -7.01 3.11 -14.96
N LYS A 254 -8.20 3.68 -14.78
CA LYS A 254 -9.38 3.43 -15.63
C LYS A 254 -9.18 3.91 -17.08
N LEU A 255 -8.46 5.03 -17.27
CA LEU A 255 -8.13 5.57 -18.59
C LEU A 255 -7.13 4.66 -19.30
N VAL A 256 -6.03 4.30 -18.60
CA VAL A 256 -4.97 3.46 -19.15
C VAL A 256 -5.50 2.09 -19.56
N LYS A 257 -6.38 1.49 -18.75
CA LYS A 257 -7.04 0.21 -19.10
C LYS A 257 -7.96 0.29 -20.32
N ASN A 258 -8.40 1.48 -20.71
CA ASN A 258 -9.23 1.67 -21.91
C ASN A 258 -8.36 1.83 -23.17
N ILE A 259 -7.03 1.87 -23.05
CA ILE A 259 -6.11 1.95 -24.19
C ILE A 259 -5.82 0.53 -24.68
N LYS A 260 -6.06 0.30 -25.97
CA LYS A 260 -5.79 -0.96 -26.66
C LYS A 260 -4.38 -0.97 -27.24
N SER A 261 -4.02 0.06 -27.99
CA SER A 261 -2.70 0.15 -28.63
C SER A 261 -2.18 1.59 -28.66
N VAL A 262 -0.86 1.74 -28.68
CA VAL A 262 -0.19 3.02 -28.90
C VAL A 262 0.89 2.82 -29.96
N SER A 263 0.84 3.64 -31.00
CA SER A 263 1.85 3.71 -32.07
C SER A 263 2.23 5.16 -32.34
N LEU A 264 3.31 5.37 -33.09
CA LEU A 264 3.59 6.69 -33.65
C LEU A 264 2.67 6.95 -34.84
N ALA A 265 2.10 8.15 -34.90
CA ALA A 265 1.29 8.59 -36.03
C ALA A 265 2.14 8.96 -37.26
N ASN A 266 3.47 9.07 -37.11
CA ASN A 266 4.41 9.46 -38.17
C ASN A 266 4.04 10.79 -38.86
N SER A 267 3.60 11.78 -38.08
CA SER A 267 3.29 13.11 -38.60
C SER A 267 4.56 13.84 -39.07
N LYS A 268 4.42 14.63 -40.15
CA LYS A 268 5.52 15.47 -40.68
C LYS A 268 5.78 16.70 -39.81
N THR A 269 4.76 17.19 -39.10
CA THR A 269 4.80 18.40 -38.28
C THR A 269 5.21 18.10 -36.85
N THR A 270 4.68 17.01 -36.28
CA THR A 270 4.88 16.64 -34.88
C THR A 270 5.48 15.25 -34.77
N ALA A 271 6.78 15.19 -34.53
CA ALA A 271 7.54 13.93 -34.49
C ALA A 271 7.12 12.99 -33.34
N ASP A 272 6.63 13.53 -32.22
CA ASP A 272 6.20 12.76 -31.05
C ASP A 272 4.68 12.51 -31.01
N LEU A 273 3.99 12.65 -32.14
CA LEU A 273 2.55 12.42 -32.23
C LEU A 273 2.23 10.93 -32.05
N LEU A 274 1.50 10.61 -31.00
CA LEU A 274 1.03 9.26 -30.71
C LEU A 274 -0.38 9.06 -31.30
N LEU A 275 -0.58 7.89 -31.91
CA LEU A 275 -1.86 7.33 -32.28
C LEU A 275 -2.24 6.32 -31.21
N ILE A 276 -3.33 6.57 -30.49
CA ILE A 276 -3.82 5.75 -29.39
C ILE A 276 -5.16 5.16 -29.80
N GLU A 277 -5.23 3.84 -29.96
CA GLU A 277 -6.50 3.15 -30.17
C GLU A 277 -7.11 2.78 -28.82
N MET A 278 -8.39 3.08 -28.66
CA MET A 278 -9.14 2.80 -27.44
C MET A 278 -9.98 1.52 -27.60
N TYR A 279 -10.29 0.86 -26.48
CA TYR A 279 -11.14 -0.33 -26.47
C TYR A 279 -12.60 -0.06 -26.83
N ASP A 280 -13.02 1.20 -26.80
CA ASP A 280 -14.36 1.64 -27.20
C ASP A 280 -14.48 2.01 -28.68
N GLY A 281 -13.46 1.71 -29.49
CA GLY A 281 -13.47 1.94 -30.94
C GLY A 281 -12.91 3.30 -31.37
N ASN A 282 -12.75 4.24 -30.44
CA ASN A 282 -12.22 5.56 -30.76
C ASN A 282 -10.71 5.56 -30.94
N VAL A 283 -10.22 6.52 -31.72
CA VAL A 283 -8.78 6.75 -31.94
C VAL A 283 -8.45 8.14 -31.42
N VAL A 284 -7.36 8.28 -30.67
CA VAL A 284 -6.90 9.56 -30.14
C VAL A 284 -5.51 9.87 -30.69
N ARG A 285 -5.34 11.05 -31.29
CA ARG A 285 -4.03 11.58 -31.70
C ARG A 285 -3.57 12.58 -30.66
N VAL A 286 -2.42 12.36 -30.04
CA VAL A 286 -1.93 13.26 -28.99
C VAL A 286 -0.40 13.28 -28.95
N PRO A 287 0.24 14.46 -28.87
CA PRO A 287 1.68 14.54 -28.69
C PRO A 287 2.11 13.89 -27.38
N GLN A 288 3.14 13.04 -27.40
CA GLN A 288 3.66 12.37 -26.21
C GLN A 288 3.98 13.38 -25.10
N SER A 289 4.56 14.54 -25.46
CA SER A 289 4.91 15.61 -24.52
C SER A 289 3.70 16.16 -23.72
N GLN A 290 2.50 16.08 -24.29
CA GLN A 290 1.27 16.63 -23.69
C GLN A 290 0.28 15.54 -23.27
N LEU A 291 0.68 14.28 -23.33
CA LEU A 291 -0.17 13.12 -23.03
C LEU A 291 -0.84 13.20 -21.66
N THR A 292 -0.06 13.50 -20.61
CA THR A 292 -0.56 13.58 -19.23
C THR A 292 -1.59 14.70 -19.04
N LEU A 293 -1.47 15.78 -19.81
CA LEU A 293 -2.38 16.92 -19.74
C LEU A 293 -3.65 16.67 -20.55
N LYS A 294 -3.52 16.24 -21.82
CA LYS A 294 -4.62 16.18 -22.79
C LYS A 294 -5.44 14.89 -22.70
N LEU A 295 -4.82 13.73 -22.50
CA LEU A 295 -5.54 12.45 -22.51
C LEU A 295 -6.65 12.34 -21.44
N PRO A 296 -6.52 12.90 -20.22
CA PRO A 296 -7.63 12.91 -19.26
C PRO A 296 -8.91 13.58 -19.75
N TYR A 297 -8.82 14.57 -20.65
CA TYR A 297 -9.99 15.25 -21.21
C TYR A 297 -10.83 14.31 -22.09
N TYR A 298 -10.22 13.27 -22.66
CA TYR A 298 -10.93 12.22 -23.40
C TYR A 298 -12.10 11.64 -22.60
N GLN A 299 -11.94 11.44 -21.29
CA GLN A 299 -13.01 10.89 -20.45
C GLN A 299 -14.26 11.78 -20.40
N LYS A 300 -14.09 13.09 -20.55
CA LYS A 300 -15.19 14.05 -20.61
C LYS A 300 -15.84 14.04 -21.99
N LEU A 301 -15.03 14.01 -23.04
CA LEU A 301 -15.48 14.03 -24.44
C LEU A 301 -16.24 12.75 -24.82
N LYS A 302 -15.78 11.59 -24.34
CA LYS A 302 -16.36 10.28 -24.63
C LYS A 302 -17.87 10.21 -24.46
N LYS A 303 -18.46 10.99 -23.54
CA LYS A 303 -19.90 11.00 -23.29
C LYS A 303 -20.72 11.56 -24.46
N ASN A 304 -20.08 12.37 -25.31
CA ASN A 304 -20.70 13.09 -26.42
C ASN A 304 -20.20 12.57 -27.79
N LEU A 305 -19.35 11.53 -27.80
CA LEU A 305 -18.89 10.92 -29.04
C LEU A 305 -19.94 9.91 -29.51
N GLU A 306 -20.41 10.10 -30.73
CA GLU A 306 -21.26 9.16 -31.44
C GLU A 306 -20.37 8.35 -32.40
N ASN A 307 -20.44 7.02 -32.33
CA ASN A 307 -19.68 6.08 -33.18
C ASN A 307 -18.14 6.14 -33.00
N ASP A 308 -17.42 5.33 -33.79
CA ASP A 308 -15.96 5.22 -33.82
C ASP A 308 -15.32 6.52 -34.33
N SER A 309 -15.07 7.44 -33.41
CA SER A 309 -14.56 8.79 -33.69
C SER A 309 -13.05 8.89 -33.54
N ILE A 310 -12.44 9.76 -34.33
CA ILE A 310 -11.04 10.19 -34.19
C ILE A 310 -11.04 11.51 -33.41
N VAL A 311 -10.37 11.52 -32.27
CA VAL A 311 -10.16 12.72 -31.46
C VAL A 311 -8.73 13.21 -31.67
N ASP A 312 -8.58 14.31 -32.39
CA ASP A 312 -7.28 14.94 -32.61
C ASP A 312 -6.99 15.95 -31.49
N MET A 313 -5.89 15.73 -30.79
CA MET A 313 -5.40 16.55 -29.70
C MET A 313 -4.00 17.16 -29.98
N GLU A 314 -3.59 17.30 -31.24
CA GLU A 314 -2.28 17.90 -31.61
C GLU A 314 -2.22 19.39 -31.22
N VAL A 315 -3.05 20.22 -31.86
CA VAL A 315 -3.07 21.68 -31.63
C VAL A 315 -4.24 22.12 -30.74
N GLY A 316 -5.40 21.49 -30.90
CA GLY A 316 -6.63 21.77 -30.15
C GLY A 316 -7.28 20.47 -29.67
N ILE A 317 -8.60 20.45 -29.54
CA ILE A 317 -9.38 19.21 -29.39
C ILE A 317 -10.43 19.23 -30.49
N TYR A 318 -10.28 18.37 -31.48
CA TYR A 318 -11.20 18.23 -32.60
C TYR A 318 -11.66 16.78 -32.71
N THR A 319 -12.89 16.57 -33.18
CA THR A 319 -13.48 15.25 -33.37
C THR A 319 -13.84 15.09 -34.84
N THR A 320 -13.34 14.04 -35.48
CA THR A 320 -13.65 13.67 -36.86
C THR A 320 -14.04 12.20 -36.94
N THR A 321 -14.55 11.74 -38.08
CA THR A 321 -14.84 10.34 -38.34
C THR A 321 -13.94 9.84 -39.47
N GLN A 322 -13.68 8.52 -39.50
CA GLN A 322 -12.88 7.92 -40.58
C GLN A 322 -13.49 8.17 -41.96
N GLU A 323 -14.82 8.29 -42.05
CA GLU A 323 -15.52 8.59 -43.30
C GLU A 323 -15.17 9.98 -43.84
N ILE A 324 -15.07 10.98 -42.96
CA ILE A 324 -14.75 12.36 -43.34
C ILE A 324 -13.27 12.48 -43.76
N GLU A 325 -12.36 11.81 -43.05
CA GLU A 325 -10.92 11.85 -43.37
C GLU A 325 -10.55 11.06 -44.64
N ASN A 326 -11.32 10.01 -44.97
CA ASN A 326 -11.13 9.24 -46.20
C ASN A 326 -11.76 9.90 -47.44
N GLN A 327 -12.56 10.97 -47.27
CA GLN A 327 -12.99 11.78 -48.40
C GLN A 327 -11.85 12.73 -48.79
N PRO A 328 -11.44 12.78 -50.07
CA PRO A 328 -10.44 13.73 -50.53
C PRO A 328 -10.93 15.16 -50.25
N GLU A 329 -10.08 15.96 -49.63
CA GLU A 329 -10.37 17.37 -49.30
C GLU A 329 -10.84 18.12 -50.55
N VAL A 330 -12.14 18.43 -50.63
CA VAL A 330 -12.63 19.47 -51.53
C VAL A 330 -12.24 20.79 -50.87
N PRO A 331 -11.43 21.65 -51.51
CA PRO A 331 -11.06 22.93 -50.94
C PRO A 331 -12.31 23.76 -50.65
N LEU A 332 -12.50 24.17 -49.39
CA LEU A 332 -13.52 25.15 -49.05
C LEU A 332 -13.05 26.50 -49.58
N THR A 333 -13.60 26.94 -50.71
CA THR A 333 -13.49 28.31 -51.21
C THR A 333 -14.13 29.28 -50.21
N PRO A 334 -13.44 30.34 -49.77
CA PRO A 334 -14.02 31.36 -48.92
C PRO A 334 -14.81 32.35 -49.78
N GLU A 335 -16.05 32.01 -50.12
CA GLU A 335 -17.03 32.98 -50.64
C GLU A 335 -18.30 32.90 -49.82
N GLN A 336 -18.43 33.82 -48.87
CA GLN A 336 -19.67 34.55 -48.53
C GLN A 336 -19.40 35.41 -47.30
N ASN A 337 -18.91 36.63 -47.53
CA ASN A 337 -19.17 37.81 -46.68
C ASN A 337 -18.67 39.06 -47.41
N ALA A 338 -19.41 39.50 -48.42
CA ALA A 338 -19.40 40.87 -48.94
C ALA A 338 -20.69 41.11 -49.74
N ALA A 339 -21.26 42.31 -49.60
CA ALA A 339 -22.58 42.81 -50.06
C ALA A 339 -23.74 42.34 -49.15
N ASP A 340 -24.49 43.21 -48.44
CA ASP A 340 -25.03 44.50 -48.86
C ASP A 340 -25.06 45.59 -47.76
N LYS A 341 -24.71 46.82 -48.16
CA LYS A 341 -25.37 48.08 -47.75
C LYS A 341 -26.06 48.58 -49.04
N GLU A 342 -27.26 49.15 -49.10
CA GLU A 342 -27.76 50.35 -48.41
C GLU A 342 -29.21 50.62 -48.90
N GLY A 343 -30.11 51.26 -48.12
CA GLY A 343 -31.31 51.91 -48.66
C GLY A 343 -32.62 51.98 -47.83
N ASP A 344 -32.68 52.94 -46.90
CA ASP A 344 -33.79 53.87 -46.53
C ASP A 344 -35.20 53.45 -45.97
N LYS A 345 -35.71 54.32 -45.07
CA LYS A 345 -36.85 54.30 -44.09
C LYS A 345 -38.25 54.70 -44.68
N PRO A 346 -39.35 55.04 -43.91
CA PRO A 346 -39.79 54.83 -42.50
C PRO A 346 -41.28 54.37 -42.31
N GLY A 347 -41.73 54.09 -41.07
CA GLY A 347 -43.16 54.04 -40.67
C GLY A 347 -43.43 53.67 -39.20
N GLU A 348 -44.28 54.44 -38.51
CA GLU A 348 -44.50 54.58 -37.06
C GLU A 348 -45.45 53.57 -36.36
N HIS A 349 -45.26 53.32 -35.05
CA HIS A 349 -46.19 53.55 -33.89
C HIS A 349 -45.64 52.82 -32.64
N GLN A 350 -45.29 53.53 -31.55
CA GLN A 350 -46.05 53.71 -30.26
C GLN A 350 -46.34 52.39 -29.52
N GLU A 351 -46.21 52.19 -28.20
CA GLU A 351 -46.10 52.96 -26.95
C GLU A 351 -45.79 51.88 -25.85
N GLN A 352 -45.09 52.03 -24.71
CA GLN A 352 -45.38 52.76 -23.46
C GLN A 352 -44.24 52.35 -22.45
N THR A 353 -43.45 53.29 -21.90
CA THR A 353 -43.48 53.85 -20.52
C THR A 353 -43.30 52.87 -19.35
N ASP A 354 -42.23 53.02 -18.55
CA ASP A 354 -42.35 53.71 -17.25
C ASP A 354 -40.99 54.10 -16.63
N ASN A 355 -41.06 55.25 -15.95
CA ASN A 355 -40.03 56.01 -15.24
C ASN A 355 -39.56 55.35 -13.94
N ASP A 356 -38.32 55.60 -13.51
CA ASP A 356 -38.09 56.52 -12.39
C ASP A 356 -36.62 56.88 -12.20
N SER A 357 -36.41 58.16 -11.89
CA SER A 357 -35.14 58.77 -11.52
C SER A 357 -35.12 59.01 -10.02
N GLU A 358 -34.03 58.67 -9.32
CA GLU A 358 -33.39 59.54 -8.31
C GLU A 358 -32.04 58.96 -7.85
N THR A 359 -31.05 59.84 -7.74
CA THR A 359 -29.67 59.59 -7.25
C THR A 359 -29.58 60.06 -5.78
N PRO A 360 -28.56 59.68 -4.97
CA PRO A 360 -27.34 60.50 -4.97
C PRO A 360 -26.02 59.75 -4.74
N ALA A 361 -25.01 60.23 -5.47
CA ALA A 361 -23.58 60.40 -5.14
C ALA A 361 -22.94 59.58 -4.01
N ASN A 362 -21.82 58.90 -4.35
CA ASN A 362 -20.57 59.16 -3.65
C ASN A 362 -19.36 59.09 -4.61
N GLN A 363 -18.42 60.01 -4.38
CA GLN A 363 -17.27 60.38 -5.22
C GLN A 363 -16.12 59.36 -5.14
N SER A 364 -15.42 59.13 -6.26
CA SER A 364 -13.98 59.45 -6.47
C SER A 364 -13.45 58.87 -7.80
N SER A 365 -12.90 59.75 -8.64
CA SER A 365 -12.18 59.45 -9.90
C SER A 365 -10.65 59.47 -9.65
N PRO A 366 -9.78 59.44 -10.68
CA PRO A 366 -9.37 58.29 -11.51
C PRO A 366 -7.84 58.09 -11.46
N GLN A 367 -7.31 56.95 -11.95
CA GLN A 367 -5.87 56.91 -12.28
C GLN A 367 -5.54 56.02 -13.49
N GLN A 368 -4.88 56.69 -14.45
CA GLN A 368 -4.31 56.22 -15.69
C GLN A 368 -3.05 55.35 -15.47
N ALA A 369 -2.72 54.61 -16.53
CA ALA A 369 -1.60 53.70 -16.75
C ALA A 369 -0.20 54.20 -16.34
N PRO A 370 0.78 53.28 -16.33
CA PRO A 370 1.94 53.48 -17.20
C PRO A 370 2.32 52.25 -18.06
N PRO A 371 3.06 52.44 -19.17
CA PRO A 371 3.58 51.38 -20.03
C PRO A 371 4.93 50.81 -19.55
N PHE A 372 5.24 49.59 -19.97
CA PHE A 372 6.50 48.87 -19.72
C PHE A 372 7.66 49.42 -20.58
N PRO A 373 8.92 49.41 -20.08
CA PRO A 373 10.07 49.89 -20.81
C PRO A 373 10.73 48.83 -21.73
N GLU A 374 11.22 49.30 -22.88
CA GLU A 374 12.15 48.63 -23.77
C GLU A 374 13.47 48.30 -23.05
N THR A 375 14.03 47.12 -23.31
CA THR A 375 15.42 46.78 -22.95
C THR A 375 16.23 46.63 -24.24
N VAL A 376 17.10 47.61 -24.48
CA VAL A 376 18.20 47.54 -25.45
C VAL A 376 19.36 46.83 -24.75
N LEU A 377 19.89 45.76 -25.33
CA LEU A 377 21.16 45.16 -24.92
C LEU A 377 22.15 45.21 -26.09
N GLU A 378 23.17 45.99 -25.83
CA GLU A 378 24.38 46.29 -26.57
C GLU A 378 25.22 45.03 -26.82
N GLN A 379 25.58 44.78 -28.10
CA GLN A 379 26.58 43.79 -28.47
C GLN A 379 27.96 44.46 -28.52
N ALA A 380 28.84 44.07 -27.61
CA ALA A 380 30.26 44.32 -27.70
C ALA A 380 30.94 43.11 -28.36
N HIS A 381 31.59 43.36 -29.50
CA HIS A 381 32.56 42.46 -30.12
C HIS A 381 33.87 42.46 -29.31
N GLY A 382 34.39 41.26 -29.03
CA GLY A 382 35.71 41.00 -28.47
C GLY A 382 36.01 39.52 -28.54
#